data_AF-A0A3A5KZE3-F1
#
_entry.id   AF-A0A3A5KZE3-F1
#
_cell.length_a   1.000
_cell.length_b   1.000
_cell.length_c   1.000
_cell.angle_alpha   90.00
_cell.angle_beta   90.00
_cell.angle_gamma   90.00
#
_symmetry.space_group_name_H-M   'P 1'
#
loop_
_entity.id
_entity.type
_entity.pdbx_description
1 polymer ?
#
loop_
_entity_poly.entity_id
_entity_poly.type
_entity_poly.pdbx_seq_one_letter_code
_entity_poly.pdbx_strand_id
1 'polypeptide(L)'
;MVRKAALDALPGWYRTTTIASAAWLLNVLTARRGKVGFIDDVMAAHRIHRDSVTLLYGTRRMLADNLAAFEMLRPYFPQQEEALLRAERRIRRRLRMLDLSPHSYAFLQWLYNRVTARRA
;
A
#
# COMPACT_ATOMS: atom_id res chain seq x y z
N MET A 1 -4.12 -12.75 9.79
CA MET A 1 -3.16 -13.70 10.40
C MET A 1 -2.22 -14.22 9.33
N VAL A 2 -0.96 -14.55 9.67
CA VAL A 2 0.04 -15.05 8.70
C VAL A 2 0.66 -16.35 9.23
N ARG A 3 0.85 -17.35 8.35
CA ARG A 3 1.50 -18.61 8.72
C ARG A 3 2.99 -18.39 8.98
N LYS A 4 3.56 -19.06 9.99
CA LYS A 4 4.99 -18.97 10.33
C LYS A 4 5.91 -19.18 9.10
N ALA A 5 5.66 -20.23 8.33
CA ALA A 5 6.45 -20.52 7.11
C ALA A 5 6.41 -19.40 6.06
N ALA A 6 5.33 -18.60 6.00
CA ALA A 6 5.25 -17.45 5.11
C ALA A 6 6.06 -16.25 5.63
N LEU A 7 6.17 -16.09 6.95
CA LEU A 7 7.04 -15.09 7.59
C LEU A 7 8.52 -15.45 7.42
N ASP A 8 8.88 -16.71 7.60
CA ASP A 8 10.26 -17.20 7.44
C ASP A 8 10.76 -17.04 6.00
N ALA A 9 9.82 -17.04 5.04
CA ALA A 9 10.08 -16.85 3.63
C ALA A 9 10.21 -15.40 3.16
N LEU A 10 10.07 -14.42 4.07
CA LEU A 10 10.18 -13.01 3.69
C LEU A 10 11.60 -12.69 3.20
N PRO A 11 11.74 -11.85 2.15
CA PRO A 11 13.03 -11.39 1.71
C PRO A 11 13.82 -10.69 2.83
N GLY A 12 15.15 -10.83 2.83
CA GLY A 12 16.01 -10.21 3.84
C GLY A 12 15.80 -8.70 3.97
N TRP A 13 15.61 -8.01 2.84
CA TRP A 13 15.36 -6.57 2.81
C TRP A 13 14.07 -6.15 3.52
N TYR A 14 13.08 -7.04 3.67
CA TYR A 14 11.82 -6.69 4.32
C TYR A 14 12.04 -6.36 5.80
N ARG A 15 13.01 -7.02 6.45
CA ARG A 15 13.33 -6.81 7.87
C ARG A 15 13.99 -5.46 8.14
N THR A 16 14.56 -4.84 7.12
CA THR A 16 15.30 -3.57 7.21
C THR A 16 14.67 -2.46 6.38
N THR A 17 13.48 -2.69 5.80
CA THR A 17 12.82 -1.70 4.95
C THR A 17 12.32 -0.52 5.77
N THR A 18 12.50 0.68 5.22
CA THR A 18 11.98 1.94 5.77
C THR A 18 10.69 2.40 5.07
N ILE A 19 10.16 1.60 4.15
CA ILE A 19 8.96 1.91 3.39
C ILE A 19 7.76 2.01 4.36
N ALA A 20 7.10 3.16 4.37
CA ALA A 20 5.97 3.43 5.27
C ALA A 20 4.81 2.42 5.08
N SER A 21 4.70 1.84 3.88
CA SER A 21 3.71 0.82 3.52
C SER A 21 4.16 -0.62 3.82
N ALA A 22 5.08 -0.84 4.78
CA ALA A 22 5.59 -2.17 5.12
C ALA A 22 4.48 -3.19 5.47
N ALA A 23 3.43 -2.75 6.18
CA ALA A 23 2.28 -3.61 6.49
C ALA A 23 1.55 -4.11 5.24
N TRP A 24 1.45 -3.29 4.20
CA TRP A 24 0.90 -3.72 2.91
C TRP A 24 1.85 -4.68 2.19
N LEU A 25 3.16 -4.40 2.20
CA LEU A 25 4.19 -5.28 1.64
C LEU A 25 4.18 -6.68 2.26
N LEU A 26 3.94 -6.77 3.57
CA LEU A 26 3.78 -8.06 4.26
C LEU A 26 2.71 -8.93 3.59
N ASN A 27 1.53 -8.35 3.36
CA ASN A 27 0.39 -9.06 2.78
C ASN A 27 0.70 -9.49 1.35
N VAL A 28 1.31 -8.61 0.55
CA VAL A 28 1.70 -8.93 -0.83
C VAL A 28 2.72 -10.07 -0.85
N LEU A 29 3.82 -9.96 -0.11
CA LEU A 29 4.91 -10.94 -0.11
C LEU A 29 4.47 -12.30 0.44
N THR A 30 3.65 -12.32 1.49
CA THR A 30 3.17 -13.57 2.09
C THR A 30 2.14 -14.28 1.21
N ALA A 31 1.40 -13.56 0.35
CA ALA A 31 0.49 -14.15 -0.63
C ALA A 31 1.19 -15.05 -1.67
N ARG A 32 2.52 -14.93 -1.84
CA ARG A 32 3.30 -15.86 -2.69
C ARG A 32 3.31 -17.29 -2.16
N ARG A 33 3.03 -17.48 -0.87
CA ARG A 33 3.09 -18.77 -0.17
C ARG A 33 1.74 -19.46 -0.06
N GLY A 34 0.70 -18.91 -0.67
CA GLY A 34 -0.61 -19.54 -0.73
C GLY A 34 -1.74 -18.51 -0.89
N LYS A 35 -2.95 -19.03 -1.05
CA LYS A 35 -4.15 -18.20 -1.15
C LYS A 35 -4.36 -17.40 0.14
N VAL A 36 -4.67 -16.12 -0.02
CA VAL A 36 -5.14 -15.27 1.08
C VAL A 36 -6.63 -15.52 1.26
N GLY A 37 -7.01 -16.03 2.42
CA GLY A 37 -8.41 -16.17 2.80
C GLY A 37 -8.98 -14.85 3.31
N PHE A 38 -10.27 -14.62 3.06
CA PHE A 38 -11.02 -13.50 3.59
C PHE A 38 -12.10 -14.04 4.55
N ILE A 39 -12.22 -13.42 5.71
CA ILE A 39 -13.27 -13.71 6.69
C ILE A 39 -14.19 -12.50 6.67
N ASP A 40 -15.44 -12.70 6.28
CA ASP A 40 -16.44 -11.65 6.13
C ASP A 40 -17.10 -11.32 7.47
N ASP A 41 -16.27 -10.99 8.46
CA ASP A 41 -16.69 -10.63 9.81
C ASP A 41 -15.86 -9.45 10.33
N VAL A 42 -16.45 -8.68 11.24
CA VAL A 42 -15.75 -7.59 11.93
C VAL A 42 -14.75 -8.18 12.93
N MET A 43 -13.50 -8.30 12.49
CA MET A 43 -12.44 -8.97 13.26
C MET A 43 -11.39 -8.03 13.86
N ALA A 44 -11.47 -6.72 13.56
CA ALA A 44 -10.54 -5.73 14.08
C ALA A 44 -11.21 -4.37 14.21
N ALA A 45 -10.84 -3.62 15.26
CA ALA A 45 -11.14 -2.20 15.41
C ALA A 45 -9.84 -1.41 15.36
N HIS A 46 -9.75 -0.43 14.47
CA HIS A 46 -8.59 0.44 14.35
C HIS A 46 -8.94 1.85 14.85
N ARG A 47 -8.14 2.38 15.78
CA ARG A 47 -8.24 3.77 16.18
C ARG A 47 -7.58 4.65 15.13
N ILE A 48 -8.30 5.67 14.67
CA ILE A 48 -7.72 6.73 13.85
C ILE A 48 -7.04 7.73 14.79
N HIS A 49 -5.72 7.82 14.70
CA HIS A 49 -4.94 8.78 15.47
C HIS A 49 -4.86 10.10 14.72
N ARG A 50 -4.94 11.23 15.46
CA ARG A 50 -4.73 12.58 14.92
C ARG A 50 -3.37 12.67 14.23
N ASP A 51 -2.35 12.04 14.82
CA ASP A 51 -0.97 12.04 14.31
C ASP A 51 -0.67 10.74 13.56
N SER A 52 -1.53 10.38 12.60
CA SER A 52 -1.30 9.19 11.80
C SER A 52 -0.01 9.29 10.97
N VAL A 53 0.59 8.13 10.66
CA VAL A 53 1.75 8.05 9.75
C VAL A 53 1.47 8.81 8.46
N THR A 54 0.25 8.72 7.91
CA THR A 54 -0.10 9.45 6.69
C THR A 54 -0.05 10.98 6.84
N LEU A 55 -0.48 11.50 7.99
CA LEU A 55 -0.43 12.93 8.30
C LEU A 55 0.99 13.43 8.54
N LEU A 56 1.79 12.70 9.31
CA LEU A 56 3.16 13.10 9.67
C LEU A 56 4.20 12.81 8.58
N TYR A 57 4.11 11.64 7.94
CA TYR A 57 5.03 11.22 6.88
C TYR A 57 4.75 11.97 5.58
N GLY A 58 3.50 12.38 5.36
CA GLY A 58 3.07 13.16 4.22
C GLY A 58 2.77 12.32 2.99
N THR A 59 1.66 12.64 2.32
CA THR A 59 1.16 11.89 1.18
C THR A 59 2.16 11.75 0.04
N ARG A 60 2.94 12.80 -0.23
CA ARG A 60 3.96 12.77 -1.30
C ARG A 60 5.01 11.70 -1.04
N ARG A 61 5.56 11.65 0.17
CA ARG A 61 6.58 10.65 0.57
C ARG A 61 5.99 9.25 0.54
N MET A 62 4.77 9.05 1.06
CA MET A 62 4.08 7.75 0.96
C MET A 62 3.92 7.27 -0.49
N LEU A 63 3.57 8.16 -1.42
CA LEU A 63 3.44 7.81 -2.83
C LEU A 63 4.81 7.48 -3.46
N ALA A 64 5.88 8.18 -3.09
CA ALA A 64 7.23 7.87 -3.53
C ALA A 64 7.70 6.51 -3.00
N ASP A 65 7.47 6.22 -1.72
CA ASP A 65 7.75 4.93 -1.09
C ASP A 65 7.02 3.78 -1.79
N ASN A 66 5.76 4.00 -2.17
CA ASN A 66 5.00 3.00 -2.93
C ASN A 66 5.59 2.74 -4.32
N LEU A 67 6.23 3.74 -4.94
CA LEU A 67 6.95 3.53 -6.20
C LEU A 67 8.19 2.67 -5.99
N ALA A 68 9.00 2.99 -4.97
CA ALA A 68 10.17 2.19 -4.59
C ALA A 68 9.78 0.74 -4.26
N ALA A 69 8.66 0.56 -3.55
CA ALA A 69 8.10 -0.75 -3.25
C ALA A 69 7.84 -1.61 -4.51
N PHE A 70 7.36 -1.02 -5.60
CA PHE A 70 7.13 -1.78 -6.84
C PHE A 70 8.43 -2.31 -7.44
N GLU A 71 9.50 -1.54 -7.41
CA GLU A 71 10.83 -1.99 -7.87
C GLU A 71 11.31 -3.19 -7.05
N MET A 72 11.15 -3.12 -5.72
CA MET A 72 11.49 -4.23 -4.82
C MET A 72 10.62 -5.47 -5.02
N LEU A 73 9.37 -5.30 -5.44
CA LEU A 73 8.43 -6.41 -5.64
C LEU A 73 8.64 -7.15 -6.97
N ARG A 74 9.08 -6.46 -8.03
CA ARG A 74 9.20 -7.06 -9.39
C ARG A 74 9.90 -8.42 -9.43
N PRO A 75 11.07 -8.64 -8.78
CA PRO A 75 11.76 -9.93 -8.83
C PRO A 75 10.94 -11.10 -8.24
N TYR A 76 9.97 -10.81 -7.39
CA TYR A 76 9.17 -11.80 -6.68
C TYR A 76 7.86 -12.15 -7.37
N PHE A 77 7.46 -11.38 -8.39
CA PHE A 77 6.18 -11.49 -9.10
C PHE A 77 6.33 -11.33 -10.62
N PRO A 78 7.18 -12.13 -11.29
CA PRO A 78 7.41 -11.98 -12.73
C PRO A 78 6.13 -12.20 -13.55
N GLN A 79 5.23 -13.08 -13.10
CA GLN A 79 3.97 -13.34 -13.82
C GLN A 79 2.95 -12.18 -13.68
N GLN A 80 3.20 -11.20 -12.82
CA GLN A 80 2.31 -10.08 -12.54
C GLN A 80 2.93 -8.74 -12.95
N GLU A 81 3.99 -8.77 -13.77
CA GLU A 81 4.71 -7.57 -14.22
C GLU A 81 3.76 -6.50 -14.78
N GLU A 82 2.83 -6.87 -15.67
CA GLU A 82 1.87 -5.91 -16.20
C GLU A 82 0.97 -5.29 -15.12
N ALA A 83 0.55 -6.08 -14.14
CA ALA A 83 -0.29 -5.60 -13.06
C ALA A 83 0.48 -4.62 -12.17
N LEU A 84 1.75 -4.91 -11.88
CA LEU A 84 2.66 -4.01 -11.19
C LEU A 84 2.87 -2.71 -11.98
N LEU A 85 3.11 -2.78 -13.29
CA LEU A 85 3.24 -1.60 -14.16
C LEU A 85 1.95 -0.76 -14.21
N ARG A 86 0.78 -1.40 -14.24
CA ARG A 86 -0.51 -0.69 -14.16
C ARG A 86 -0.68 0.03 -12.82
N ALA A 87 -0.33 -0.63 -11.71
CA ALA A 87 -0.37 -0.03 -10.38
C ALA A 87 0.63 1.14 -10.25
N GLU A 88 1.86 0.96 -10.72
CA GLU A 88 2.90 1.97 -10.73
C GLU A 88 2.49 3.21 -11.53
N ARG A 89 1.94 3.03 -12.75
CA ARG A 89 1.42 4.15 -13.57
C ARG A 89 0.33 4.93 -12.83
N ARG A 90 -0.53 4.25 -12.07
CA ARG A 90 -1.58 4.90 -11.26
C ARG A 90 -0.98 5.74 -10.15
N ILE A 91 0.05 5.25 -9.45
CA ILE A 91 0.76 6.02 -8.43
C ILE A 91 1.51 7.21 -9.03
N ARG A 92 2.23 7.03 -10.15
CA ARG A 92 2.90 8.14 -10.86
C ARG A 92 1.91 9.22 -11.32
N ARG A 93 0.71 8.85 -11.77
CA ARG A 93 -0.35 9.82 -12.11
C ARG A 93 -0.81 10.60 -10.87
N ARG A 94 -1.00 9.93 -9.73
CA ARG A 94 -1.36 10.59 -8.47
C ARG A 94 -0.27 11.54 -7.99
N LEU A 95 0.99 11.13 -8.07
CA LEU A 95 2.13 11.97 -7.71
C LEU A 95 2.19 13.22 -8.59
N ARG A 96 2.04 13.08 -9.91
CA ARG A 96 1.97 14.22 -10.84
C ARG A 96 0.82 15.17 -10.51
N MET A 97 -0.38 14.65 -10.21
CA MET A 97 -1.51 15.51 -9.81
C MET A 97 -1.24 16.25 -8.50
N LEU A 98 -0.60 15.59 -7.53
CA LEU A 98 -0.20 16.20 -6.28
C LEU A 98 0.83 17.30 -6.49
N ASP A 99 1.83 17.08 -7.35
CA ASP A 99 2.87 18.06 -7.67
C ASP A 99 2.31 19.25 -8.49
N LEU A 100 1.31 19.04 -9.35
CA LEU A 100 0.68 20.09 -10.17
C LEU A 100 -0.34 20.94 -9.39
N SER A 101 -1.19 20.31 -8.58
CA SER A 101 -2.22 21.01 -7.82
C SER A 101 -2.53 20.28 -6.52
N PRO A 102 -1.82 20.62 -5.42
CA PRO A 102 -2.04 20.02 -4.11
C PRO A 102 -3.49 20.15 -3.64
N HIS A 103 -4.14 21.29 -3.91
CA HIS A 103 -5.54 21.54 -3.54
C HIS A 103 -6.53 20.66 -4.30
N SER A 104 -6.34 20.48 -5.62
CA SER A 104 -7.21 19.62 -6.42
C SER A 104 -7.05 18.16 -6.02
N TYR A 105 -5.81 17.74 -5.71
CA TYR A 105 -5.56 16.40 -5.19
C TYR A 105 -6.24 16.19 -3.82
N ALA A 106 -6.15 17.16 -2.91
CA ALA A 106 -6.83 17.09 -1.62
C ALA A 106 -8.36 16.97 -1.78
N PHE A 107 -8.95 17.74 -2.70
CA PHE A 107 -10.38 17.67 -3.01
C PHE A 107 -10.79 16.31 -3.59
N LEU A 108 -10.04 15.77 -4.55
CA LEU A 108 -10.29 14.44 -5.11
C LEU A 108 -10.15 13.33 -4.07
N GLN A 109 -9.14 13.42 -3.19
CA GLN A 109 -8.96 12.48 -2.11
C GLN A 109 -10.11 12.56 -1.09
N TRP A 110 -10.58 13.78 -0.79
CA TRP A 110 -11.76 13.99 0.06
C TRP A 110 -13.04 13.41 -0.56
N LEU A 111 -13.27 13.64 -1.86
CA LEU A 111 -14.39 13.05 -2.60
C LEU A 111 -14.34 11.52 -2.55
N TYR A 112 -13.18 10.94 -2.84
CA TYR A 112 -12.98 9.50 -2.77
C TYR A 112 -13.33 8.93 -1.39
N ASN A 113 -12.77 9.54 -0.33
CA ASN A 113 -13.04 9.13 1.05
C ASN A 113 -14.52 9.25 1.44
N ARG A 114 -15.23 10.28 0.96
CA ARG A 114 -16.68 10.43 1.21
C ARG A 114 -17.53 9.40 0.49
N VAL A 115 -17.16 9.01 -0.72
CA VAL A 115 -17.89 8.00 -1.50
C VAL A 115 -17.65 6.60 -0.90
N THR A 116 -16.44 6.30 -0.45
CA THR A 116 -16.13 5.00 0.17
C THR A 116 -16.68 4.87 1.59
N ALA A 117 -16.71 5.94 2.38
CA ALA A 117 -17.30 5.92 3.72
C ALA A 117 -18.83 5.70 3.74
N ARG A 118 -19.52 5.86 2.60
CA ARG A 118 -20.96 5.54 2.46
C ARG A 118 -21.23 4.07 2.07
N ARG A 119 -20.18 3.29 1.81
CA ARG A 119 -20.28 1.88 1.37
C ARG A 119 -19.79 0.87 2.42
N ALA A 120 -19.29 1.36 3.55
CA ALA A 120 -18.89 0.58 4.72
C ALA A 120 -19.93 0.78 5.81
#